data_AF-A0A9D2KG66-F1
#
_entry.id   AF-A0A9D2KG66-F1
#
_cell.length_a   1.000
_cell.length_b   1.000
_cell.length_c   1.000
_cell.angle_alpha   90.00
_cell.angle_beta   90.00
_cell.angle_gamma   90.00
#
_symmetry.space_group_name_H-M   'P 1'
#
loop_
_entity.id
_entity.type
_entity.pdbx_description
1 polymer ?
#
loop_
_entity_poly.entity_id
_entity_poly.type
_entity_poly.pdbx_seq_one_letter_code
_entity_poly.pdbx_strand_id
1 'polypeptide(L)' 'MITLEQIRERLAEAIRNSGMTQTELARRLGIRQPTIGQYLSGRSMPALDTFANLCKVLDVDANDILCLDEHTDSTR' A
#
# COMPACT_ATOMS: atom_id res chain seq x y z
N MET A 1 -16.35 -6.03 10.23
CA MET A 1 -15.71 -6.96 9.26
C MET A 1 -14.84 -6.12 8.34
N ILE A 2 -13.57 -6.48 8.18
CA ILE A 2 -12.66 -5.78 7.27
C ILE A 2 -13.08 -6.06 5.83
N THR A 3 -13.16 -5.01 5.02
CA THR A 3 -13.56 -5.09 3.61
C THR A 3 -12.38 -4.85 2.69
N LEU A 4 -12.48 -5.35 1.45
CA LEU A 4 -11.45 -5.11 0.44
C LEU A 4 -11.28 -3.62 0.13
N GLU A 5 -12.36 -2.84 0.20
CA GLU A 5 -12.32 -1.40 -0.08
C GLU A 5 -11.50 -0.65 0.98
N GLN A 6 -11.67 -0.97 2.27
CA GLN A 6 -10.87 -0.37 3.34
C GLN A 6 -9.37 -0.66 3.18
N ILE A 7 -9.00 -1.89 2.80
CA ILE A 7 -7.60 -2.26 2.54
C ILE A 7 -7.05 -1.48 1.33
N ARG A 8 -7.86 -1.29 0.29
CA ARG A 8 -7.46 -0.51 -0.90
C ARG A 8 -7.22 0.94 -0.58
N GLU A 9 -8.09 1.55 0.21
CA GLU A 9 -7.95 2.93 0.67
C GLU A 9 -6.66 3.10 1.49
N ARG A 10 -6.41 2.23 2.47
CA ARG A 10 -5.18 2.26 3.28
C ARG A 10 -3.92 2.01 2.47
N LEU A 11 -3.96 1.07 1.51
CA LEU A 11 -2.84 0.83 0.60
C LEU A 11 -2.54 2.07 -0.24
N ALA A 12 -3.57 2.70 -0.81
CA ALA A 12 -3.40 3.89 -1.62
C ALA A 12 -2.88 5.07 -0.81
N GLU A 13 -3.35 5.22 0.43
CA GLU A 13 -2.85 6.21 1.39
C GLU A 13 -1.38 5.99 1.72
N ALA A 14 -0.98 4.76 2.07
CA ALA A 14 0.43 4.43 2.34
C ALA A 14 1.33 4.77 1.15
N ILE A 15 0.90 4.44 -0.08
CA ILE A 15 1.65 4.79 -1.30
C ILE A 15 1.77 6.31 -1.47
N ARG A 16 0.69 7.08 -1.25
CA ARG A 16 0.71 8.55 -1.38
C ARG A 16 1.57 9.22 -0.30
N ASN A 17 1.52 8.71 0.93
CA ASN A 17 2.25 9.25 2.07
C ASN A 17 3.74 8.93 2.04
N SER A 18 4.17 7.95 1.24
CA SER A 18 5.58 7.57 1.10
C SER A 18 6.49 8.67 0.52
N GLY A 19 5.93 9.68 -0.14
CA GLY A 19 6.70 10.70 -0.87
C GLY A 19 7.42 10.17 -2.12
N MET A 20 7.27 8.88 -2.47
CA MET A 20 7.89 8.29 -3.65
C MET A 20 7.04 8.53 -4.90
N THR A 21 7.69 8.73 -6.04
CA THR A 21 6.99 8.70 -7.33
C THR A 21 6.59 7.26 -7.68
N GLN A 22 5.55 7.10 -8.50
CA GLN A 22 5.13 5.76 -8.96
C GLN A 22 6.26 5.02 -9.70
N THR A 23 7.10 5.76 -10.44
CA THR A 23 8.26 5.20 -11.15
C THR A 23 9.32 4.69 -10.18
N GLU A 24 9.61 5.46 -9.12
CA GLU A 24 10.58 5.07 -8.10
C GLU A 24 10.10 3.85 -7.31
N LEU A 25 8.83 3.85 -6.91
CA LEU A 25 8.24 2.72 -6.19
C LEU A 25 8.24 1.45 -7.06
N ALA A 26 7.87 1.56 -8.34
CA ALA A 26 7.90 0.45 -9.28
C ALA A 26 9.32 -0.11 -9.47
N ARG A 27 10.32 0.76 -9.57
CA ARG A 27 11.74 0.39 -9.67
C ARG A 27 12.19 -0.39 -8.43
N ARG A 28 11.84 0.08 -7.22
CA ARG A 28 12.18 -0.60 -5.96
C ARG A 28 11.51 -1.95 -5.82
N LEU A 29 10.28 -2.08 -6.31
CA LEU A 29 9.50 -3.31 -6.28
C LEU A 29 9.83 -4.28 -7.43
N GLY A 30 10.60 -3.85 -8.43
CA GLY A 30 10.89 -4.66 -9.61
C GLY A 30 9.66 -4.91 -10.49
N ILE A 31 8.66 -4.02 -10.45
CA ILE A 31 7.42 -4.14 -11.24
C ILE A 31 7.27 -2.99 -12.24
N ARG A 32 6.25 -3.08 -13.10
CA ARG A 32 5.96 -2.03 -14.09
C ARG A 32 5.27 -0.84 -13.42
N GLN A 33 5.65 0.38 -13.79
CA GLN A 33 5.04 1.61 -13.25
C GLN A 33 3.50 1.66 -13.38
N PRO A 34 2.87 1.23 -14.49
CA PRO A 34 1.41 1.20 -14.59
C PRO A 34 0.73 0.34 -13.53
N THR A 35 1.41 -0.69 -13.01
CA THR A 35 0.90 -1.55 -11.95
C THR A 35 0.66 -0.76 -10.66
N ILE A 36 1.52 0.20 -10.32
CA ILE A 36 1.32 1.11 -9.18
C ILE A 36 0.07 1.98 -9.39
N GLY A 37 -0.13 2.50 -10.61
CA GLY A 37 -1.33 3.25 -10.94
C GLY A 37 -2.62 2.43 -10.82
N GLN A 38 -2.56 1.12 -11.11
CA GLN A 38 -3.70 0.23 -10.90
C GLN A 38 -4.02 0.01 -9.42
N TYR A 39 -3.00 -0.06 -8.55
CA TYR A 39 -3.20 -0.14 -7.10
C TYR A 39 -3.86 1.14 -6.58
N LEU A 40 -3.36 2.31 -7.00
CA LEU A 40 -3.90 3.62 -6.59
C LEU A 40 -5.32 3.90 -7.07
N SER A 41 -5.75 3.26 -8.17
CA SER A 41 -7.11 3.37 -8.72
C SER A 41 -8.04 2.24 -8.27
N GLY A 42 -7.55 1.30 -7.46
CA GLY A 42 -8.33 0.12 -7.05
C GLY A 42 -8.65 -0.84 -8.20
N ARG A 43 -8.02 -0.70 -9.37
CA ARG A 43 -8.27 -1.62 -10.50
C ARG A 43 -7.65 -3.00 -10.25
N SER A 44 -6.57 -3.08 -9.49
CA SER A 44 -5.95 -4.34 -9.09
C SER A 44 -5.37 -4.25 -7.67
N MET A 45 -5.07 -5.42 -7.08
CA MET A 45 -4.38 -5.53 -5.81
C MET A 45 -3.01 -6.21 -6.00
N PRO A 46 -2.01 -5.86 -5.18
CA PRO A 46 -0.76 -6.60 -5.17
C PRO A 46 -0.98 -8.05 -4.72
N ALA A 47 -0.22 -8.97 -5.30
CA ALA A 47 -0.08 -10.32 -4.76
C ALA A 47 0.62 -10.26 -3.39
N LEU A 48 0.49 -11.31 -2.59
CA LEU A 48 0.98 -11.31 -1.19
C LEU A 48 2.48 -10.99 -1.07
N ASP A 49 3.29 -11.51 -1.99
CA ASP A 49 4.72 -11.24 -2.08
C ASP A 49 5.02 -9.77 -2.43
N THR A 50 4.31 -9.22 -3.41
CA THR A 50 4.42 -7.81 -3.82
C THR A 50 3.94 -6.90 -2.70
N PHE A 51 2.89 -7.28 -1.99
CA PHE A 51 2.37 -6.56 -0.83
C PHE A 51 3.38 -6.52 0.31
N ALA A 52 4.00 -7.65 0.66
CA ALA A 52 5.04 -7.70 1.68
C ALA A 52 6.26 -6.84 1.31
N ASN A 53 6.70 -6.92 0.04
CA ASN A 53 7.77 -6.07 -0.47
C ASN A 53 7.39 -4.58 -0.47
N LEU A 54 6.14 -4.26 -0.76
CA LEU A 54 5.61 -2.90 -0.69
C LEU A 54 5.65 -2.37 0.74
N CYS A 55 5.18 -3.13 1.73
CA CYS A 55 5.27 -2.73 3.14
C CYS A 55 6.72 -2.43 3.55
N LYS A 56 7.66 -3.31 3.17
CA LYS A 56 9.09 -3.13 3.44
C LYS A 56 9.70 -1.92 2.75
N VAL A 57 9.32 -1.64 1.50
CA VAL A 57 9.84 -0.50 0.73
C VAL A 57 9.30 0.83 1.26
N LEU A 58 8.04 0.83 1.69
CA LEU A 58 7.35 2.01 2.22
C LEU A 58 7.64 2.23 3.72
N ASP A 59 8.27 1.27 4.40
CA ASP A 59 8.51 1.29 5.86
C ASP A 59 7.21 1.44 6.67
N VAL A 60 6.21 0.63 6.33
CA VAL A 60 4.88 0.62 6.97
C VAL A 60 4.53 -0.77 7.49
N ASP A 61 3.75 -0.83 8.57
CA ASP A 61 3.26 -2.09 9.10
C ASP A 61 2.16 -2.67 8.19
N ALA A 62 2.19 -3.98 7.98
CA ALA A 62 1.17 -4.67 7.21
C ALA A 62 -0.20 -4.59 7.92
N ASN A 63 -0.24 -4.54 9.25
CA ASN A 63 -1.47 -4.43 10.03
C ASN A 63 -2.20 -3.11 9.78
N ASP A 64 -1.46 -2.02 9.58
CA ASP A 64 -2.01 -0.69 9.25
C ASP A 64 -2.76 -0.72 7.91
N ILE A 65 -2.19 -1.41 6.92
CA ILE A 65 -2.81 -1.54 5.59
C ILE A 65 -3.96 -2.55 5.62
N LEU A 66 -3.81 -3.65 6.36
CA LEU A 66 -4.80 -4.71 6.47
C LEU A 66 -5.94 -4.37 7.45
N CYS A 67 -5.91 -3.20 8.08
CA CYS A 67 -6.88 -2.77 9.08
C CYS A 67 -7.02 -3.76 10.26
N LEU A 68 -5.92 -4.40 10.65
CA LEU A 68 -5.90 -5.39 11.72
C LEU A 68 -5.78 -4.75 13.10
N ASP A 69 -5.25 -3.52 13.16
CA ASP A 69 -5.14 -2.76 14.40
C ASP A 69 -6.33 -1.80 14.54
N GLU A 70 -7.10 -1.94 15.63
CA GLU A 70 -8.23 -1.04 15.97
C GLU A 70 -7.77 0.33 16.52
N HIS A 71 -6.49 0.68 16.38
CA HIS A 71 -5.89 1.85 17.00
C HIS A 71 -4.94 2.61 16.07
N THR A 72 -5.47 3.49 15.22
CA THR A 72 -4.72 4.68 14.78
C THR A 72 -5.67 5.84 14.54
N ASP A 73 -6.25 6.34 15.64
CA ASP A 73 -6.49 7.78 15.77
C ASP A 73 -6.14 8.16 17.21
N SER A 74 -4.84 8.16 17.50
CA SER A 74 -4.27 8.83 18.67
C SER A 74 -2.79 9.10 18.41
N THR A 75 -2.56 10.28 17.84
CA THR A 75 -1.43 11.15 18.17
C THR A 75 -0.03 10.54 18.11
N ARG A 76 0.73 10.87 17.05
CA ARG A 76 1.97 11.63 17.19
C ARG A 76 2.47 12.22 15.88
#